data_AF-A0A1I4DRY8-F1
#
_entry.id   AF-A0A1I4DRY8-F1
#
_cell.length_a   1.000
_cell.length_b   1.000
_cell.length_c   1.000
_cell.angle_alpha   90.00
_cell.angle_beta   90.00
_cell.angle_gamma   90.00
#
_symmetry.space_group_name_H-M   'P 1'
#
loop_
_entity.id
_entity.type
_entity.pdbx_description
1 polymer ?
#
loop_
_entity_poly.entity_id
_entity_poly.type
_entity_poly.pdbx_seq_one_letter_code
_entity_poly.pdbx_strand_id
1 'polypeptide(L)' 'MDPMTRMLLRLAEWYRNPPSPAYIKLFIAVVAICLILVGIEKFVGWPDWATAQRVPIHR' A
#
# COMPACT_ATOMS: atom_id res chain seq x y z
N MET A 1 -31.02 -1.65 -2.43
CA MET A 1 -29.68 -1.30 -2.94
C MET A 1 -28.76 -2.46 -2.68
N ASP A 2 -28.41 -3.14 -3.75
CA ASP A 2 -27.43 -4.21 -3.83
C ASP A 2 -26.07 -3.73 -3.31
N PRO A 3 -25.28 -4.60 -2.65
CA PRO A 3 -23.99 -4.23 -2.06
C PRO A 3 -23.02 -3.65 -3.10
N MET A 4 -23.13 -4.08 -4.36
CA MET A 4 -22.34 -3.55 -5.47
C MET A 4 -22.67 -2.10 -5.81
N THR A 5 -23.95 -1.71 -5.86
CA THR A 5 -24.34 -0.31 -6.13
C THR A 5 -23.74 0.62 -5.07
N ARG A 6 -23.73 0.20 -3.81
CA ARG A 6 -23.17 0.99 -2.71
C ARG A 6 -21.67 1.26 -2.89
N MET A 7 -20.90 0.27 -3.35
CA MET A 7 -19.47 0.43 -3.57
C MET A 7 -19.18 1.36 -4.76
N LEU A 8 -19.95 1.22 -5.85
CA LEU A 8 -19.83 2.09 -7.02
C LEU A 8 -20.18 3.55 -6.71
N LEU A 9 -21.22 3.79 -5.91
CA LEU A 9 -21.59 5.15 -5.48
C LEU A 9 -20.50 5.81 -4.62
N ARG A 10 -19.88 5.05 -3.70
CA ARG A 10 -18.75 5.56 -2.89
C ARG A 10 -17.54 5.92 -3.75
N LEU A 11 -17.23 5.11 -4.76
CA LEU A 11 -16.15 5.41 -5.71
C LEU A 11 -16.46 6.66 -6.55
N ALA A 12 -17.71 6.83 -6.98
CA ALA A 12 -18.14 8.02 -7.69
C ALA A 12 -18.07 9.28 -6.82
N GLU A 13 -18.40 9.17 -5.53
CA GLU A 13 -18.23 10.26 -4.56
C GLU A 13 -16.76 10.62 -4.34
N TRP A 14 -15.88 9.61 -4.24
CA TRP A 14 -14.43 9.83 -4.18
C TRP A 14 -13.89 10.58 -5.40
N TYR A 15 -14.42 10.31 -6.60
CA TYR A 15 -14.01 11.05 -7.80
C TYR A 15 -14.47 12.50 -7.78
N ARG A 16 -15.67 12.78 -7.26
CA ARG A 16 -16.25 14.13 -7.18
C ARG A 16 -15.68 14.97 -6.04
N ASN A 17 -15.40 14.34 -4.90
CA ASN A 17 -14.79 14.94 -3.72
C ASN A 17 -13.53 14.15 -3.36
N PRO A 18 -12.44 14.34 -4.14
CA PRO A 18 -11.20 13.64 -3.87
C PRO A 18 -10.67 14.03 -2.49
N PRO A 19 -10.05 13.08 -1.77
CA PRO A 19 -9.32 13.39 -0.55
C PRO A 19 -8.25 14.45 -0.82
N SER A 20 -7.89 15.22 0.21
CA SER A 20 -6.95 16.34 0.09
C SER A 20 -5.72 15.96 -0.76
N PRO A 21 -5.30 16.81 -1.72
CA PRO A 21 -4.13 16.53 -2.56
C PRO A 21 -2.85 16.25 -1.77
N ALA A 22 -2.74 16.78 -0.55
CA ALA A 22 -1.62 16.49 0.35
C ALA A 22 -1.59 15.02 0.77
N TYR A 23 -2.76 14.43 1.05
CA TYR A 23 -2.89 13.04 1.46
C TYR A 23 -2.55 12.09 0.30
N ILE A 24 -2.98 12.42 -0.92
CA ILE A 24 -2.67 11.64 -2.13
C ILE A 24 -1.15 11.67 -2.39
N LYS A 25 -0.50 12.83 -2.30
CA LYS A 25 0.95 12.95 -2.46
C LYS A 25 1.71 12.14 -1.41
N LEU A 26 1.28 12.20 -0.15
CA LEU A 26 1.86 11.41 0.93
C LEU A 26 1.74 9.91 0.63
N PHE A 27 0.55 9.45 0.25
CA PHE A 27 0.31 8.06 -0.09
C PHE A 27 1.18 7.60 -1.26
N ILE A 28 1.25 8.37 -2.34
CA ILE A 28 2.10 8.05 -3.50
C ILE A 28 3.58 8.00 -3.09
N ALA A 29 4.05 8.93 -2.25
CA ALA A 29 5.42 8.94 -1.76
C ALA A 29 5.74 7.68 -0.93
N VAL A 30 4.84 7.30 -0.01
CA VAL A 30 5.00 6.09 0.81
C VAL A 30 5.04 4.84 -0.08
N VAL A 31 4.11 4.71 -1.02
CA VAL A 31 4.09 3.57 -1.96
C VAL A 31 5.36 3.51 -2.79
N ALA A 32 5.84 4.66 -3.30
CA ALA A 32 7.09 4.72 -4.05
C ALA A 32 8.29 4.27 -3.22
N ILE A 33 8.38 4.70 -1.95
CA ILE A 33 9.42 4.25 -1.02
C ILE A 33 9.35 2.74 -0.81
N CYS A 34 8.17 2.17 -0.58
CA CYS A 34 7.99 0.73 -0.44
C CYS A 34 8.44 -0.03 -1.69
N LEU A 35 8.09 0.46 -2.88
CA LEU A 35 8.50 -0.16 -4.15
C LEU A 35 10.00 -0.10 -4.36
N ILE A 36 10.65 1.01 -4.03
CA ILE A 36 12.11 1.14 -4.08
C ILE A 36 12.76 0.15 -3.13
N LEU A 37 12.25 0.04 -1.90
CA LEU A 37 12.78 -0.86 -0.88
C LEU A 37 12.68 -2.33 -1.31
N VAL A 38 11.54 -2.74 -1.87
CA VAL A 38 11.35 -4.08 -2.45
C VAL A 38 12.22 -4.30 -3.68
N GLY A 39 12.42 -3.27 -4.51
CA GLY A 39 13.35 -3.31 -5.62
C GLY A 39 14.77 -3.62 -5.14
N ILE A 40 15.25 -2.85 -4.16
CA ILE A 40 16.58 -3.03 -3.55
C ILE A 40 16.72 -4.44 -2.96
N GLU A 41 15.72 -4.91 -2.21
CA GLU A 41 15.69 -6.29 -1.67
C GLU A 41 15.92 -7.35 -2.75
N LYS A 42 15.25 -7.22 -3.91
CA LYS A 42 15.37 -8.20 -4.99
C LYS A 42 16.69 -8.15 -5.74
N PHE A 43 17.32 -6.98 -5.85
CA PHE A 43 18.55 -6.81 -6.64
C PHE A 43 19.84 -6.97 -5.80
N VAL A 44 19.84 -6.54 -4.54
CA VAL A 44 21.04 -6.56 -3.67
C VAL A 44 20.93 -7.63 -2.58
N GLY A 45 19.71 -7.99 -2.16
CA GLY A 45 19.48 -8.78 -0.96
C GLY A 45 19.65 -7.95 0.32
N TRP A 46 19.03 -8.40 1.40
CA TRP A 46 19.21 -7.78 2.71
C TRP A 46 20.44 -8.37 3.41
N PRO A 47 21.23 -7.56 4.12
CA PRO A 47 22.27 -8.06 5.01
C PRO A 47 21.66 -8.84 6.19
N ASP A 48 22.45 -9.69 6.84
CA ASP A 48 21.98 -10.60 7.89
C ASP A 48 21.25 -9.87 9.03
N TRP A 49 21.68 -8.65 9.37
CA TRP A 49 21.05 -7.83 10.42
C TRP A 49 19.66 -7.29 10.05
N ALA A 50 19.29 -7.29 8.76
CA ALA A 50 18.02 -6.80 8.25
C ALA A 50 17.09 -7.93 7.76
N THR A 51 17.54 -9.19 7.83
CA THR A 51 16.76 -10.33 7.35
C THR A 51 15.71 -10.72 8.40
N ALA A 52 14.44 -10.68 8.02
CA ALA A 52 13.35 -11.09 8.89
C ALA A 52 13.26 -12.62 8.98
N GLN A 53 13.32 -13.16 10.21
CA GLN A 53 13.08 -14.59 10.44
C GLN A 53 11.57 -14.87 10.45
N ARG A 54 11.14 -15.89 9.71
CA ARG A 54 9.76 -16.38 9.80
C ARG A 54 9.58 -17.10 11.13
N VAL A 55 8.75 -16.54 12.00
CA VAL A 55 8.32 -17.21 13.23
C VAL A 55 7.20 -18.18 12.88
N PRO A 56 7.34 -19.50 13.13
CA PRO A 56 6.28 -20.46 12.88
C PRO A 56 5.12 -20.21 13.86
N ILE A 57 3.93 -19.97 13.32
CA ILE A 57 2.71 -19.86 14.11
C ILE A 57 2.21 -21.29 14.37
N HIS A 58 2.37 -21.79 15.60
CA HIS A 58 1.66 -22.99 16.04
C HIS A 58 0.17 -22.64 16.14
N ARG A 59 -0.65 -23.33 15.35
CA ARG A 59 -2.11 -23.16 15.31
C ARG A 59 -2.78 -24.29 16.07
#